data_AF-M5C6I1-F1
#
_entry.id   AF-M5C6I1-F1
#
_cell.length_a   1.000
_cell.length_b   1.000
_cell.length_c   1.000
_cell.angle_alpha   90.00
_cell.angle_beta   90.00
_cell.angle_gamma   90.00
#
_symmetry.space_group_name_H-M   'P 1'
#
loop_
_entity.id
_entity.type
_entity.pdbx_description
1 polymer ?
#
loop_
_entity_poly.entity_id
_entity_poly.type
_entity_poly.pdbx_seq_one_letter_code
_entity_poly.pdbx_strand_id
1 'polypeptide(L)'
;MIGGKMPGGFNVTTAKAHLNKTWGLGPARSDAALLLGVTMEPAKRLGSEAEAKSWLDSVATEYSKQAGITLSSGGGGGGTAAAGGAVMNSEEFLKFQAEQHLFAAQHVELYMRYLKRDSRSGARAYDEEKENAAALQAKLDDIAKEHGDAYIQGIQPIFEPLKARHFNSSWNWVRQDALLMWYDIIFGRLTTVDREITSRCIAIMNRADPTLLSYMQYYIDNCHPEKGETYALAKRFGQQLNDNCREVLGQPPLYRDGKLPIFSHEYMGDTHFP
;
A
#
# COMPACT_ATOMS: atom_id res chain seq x y z
N MET A 1 -23.89 -28.68 -29.07
CA MET A 1 -25.35 -28.72 -28.90
C MET A 1 -26.01 -27.37 -29.23
N ILE A 2 -26.04 -26.36 -28.33
CA ILE A 2 -26.85 -25.12 -28.53
C ILE A 2 -26.52 -24.38 -29.85
N GLY A 3 -25.26 -24.02 -30.11
CA GLY A 3 -24.89 -23.27 -31.32
C GLY A 3 -25.08 -24.00 -32.66
N GLY A 4 -25.19 -25.34 -32.64
CA GLY A 4 -25.33 -26.15 -33.86
C GLY A 4 -26.74 -26.71 -34.11
N LYS A 5 -27.53 -26.92 -33.06
CA LYS A 5 -28.83 -27.62 -33.13
C LYS A 5 -30.04 -26.74 -32.84
N MET A 6 -29.83 -25.54 -32.29
CA MET A 6 -30.91 -24.60 -32.00
C MET A 6 -31.17 -23.66 -33.18
N PRO A 7 -32.40 -23.12 -33.32
CA PRO A 7 -32.73 -22.13 -34.35
C PRO A 7 -31.91 -20.84 -34.17
N GLY A 8 -31.79 -20.06 -35.25
CA GLY A 8 -31.03 -18.81 -35.21
C GLY A 8 -31.60 -17.83 -34.17
N GLY A 9 -30.73 -17.23 -33.36
CA GLY A 9 -31.14 -16.33 -32.27
C GLY A 9 -31.45 -17.03 -30.93
N PHE A 10 -31.57 -18.36 -30.90
CA PHE A 10 -31.80 -19.11 -29.67
C PHE A 10 -30.48 -19.50 -28.99
N ASN A 11 -30.08 -18.73 -27.98
CA ASN A 11 -28.82 -18.90 -27.25
C ASN A 11 -29.03 -19.59 -25.89
N VAL A 12 -27.94 -19.85 -25.17
CA VAL A 12 -28.01 -20.50 -23.84
C VAL A 12 -28.82 -19.65 -22.85
N THR A 13 -28.72 -18.32 -22.94
CA THR A 13 -29.46 -17.39 -22.10
C THR A 13 -30.97 -17.50 -22.35
N THR A 14 -31.42 -17.57 -23.61
CA THR A 14 -32.84 -17.75 -23.94
C THR A 14 -33.35 -19.12 -23.52
N ALA A 15 -32.53 -20.17 -23.64
CA ALA A 15 -32.86 -21.51 -23.17
C ALA A 15 -33.03 -21.56 -21.64
N LYS A 16 -32.09 -21.00 -20.88
CA LYS A 16 -32.16 -20.90 -19.43
C LYS A 16 -33.31 -20.01 -18.96
N ALA A 17 -33.58 -18.89 -19.66
CA ALA A 17 -34.71 -18.02 -19.38
C ALA A 17 -36.04 -18.75 -19.58
N HIS A 18 -36.17 -19.58 -20.62
CA HIS A 18 -37.35 -20.42 -20.82
C HIS A 18 -37.53 -21.45 -19.70
N LEU A 19 -36.48 -22.19 -19.35
CA LEU A 19 -36.51 -23.17 -18.26
C LEU A 19 -36.85 -22.54 -16.91
N ASN A 20 -36.36 -21.32 -16.65
CA ASN A 20 -36.69 -20.57 -15.45
C ASN A 20 -38.15 -20.08 -15.48
N LYS A 21 -38.59 -19.44 -16.58
CA LYS A 21 -39.95 -18.88 -16.69
C LYS A 21 -41.05 -19.96 -16.69
N THR A 22 -40.84 -21.07 -17.40
CA THR A 22 -41.85 -22.12 -17.59
C THR A 22 -41.85 -23.14 -16.44
N TRP A 23 -40.67 -23.51 -15.95
CA TRP A 23 -40.49 -24.61 -14.99
C TRP A 23 -39.91 -24.19 -13.64
N GLY A 24 -39.62 -22.90 -13.43
CA GLY A 24 -39.04 -22.39 -12.18
C GLY A 24 -37.62 -22.89 -11.89
N LEU A 25 -36.91 -23.40 -12.92
CA LEU A 25 -35.58 -23.95 -12.74
C LEU A 25 -34.55 -22.82 -12.57
N GLY A 26 -33.98 -22.73 -11.36
CA GLY A 26 -32.87 -21.82 -11.07
C GLY A 26 -31.58 -22.18 -11.82
N PRO A 27 -30.54 -21.31 -11.80
CA PRO A 27 -29.36 -21.42 -12.64
C PRO A 27 -28.68 -22.80 -12.61
N ALA A 28 -28.39 -23.33 -11.42
CA ALA A 28 -27.73 -24.63 -11.26
C ALA A 28 -28.58 -25.81 -11.79
N ARG A 29 -29.91 -25.76 -11.62
CA ARG A 29 -30.82 -26.80 -12.13
C ARG A 29 -31.03 -26.67 -13.64
N SER A 30 -31.03 -25.45 -14.16
CA SER A 30 -31.07 -25.21 -15.61
C SER A 30 -29.81 -25.75 -16.29
N ASP A 31 -28.64 -25.64 -15.65
CA ASP A 31 -27.40 -26.25 -16.14
C ASP A 31 -27.44 -27.78 -16.08
N ALA A 32 -27.94 -28.36 -14.99
CA ALA A 32 -28.12 -29.81 -14.88
C ALA A 32 -29.10 -30.36 -15.93
N ALA A 33 -30.21 -29.66 -16.18
CA ALA A 33 -31.17 -30.02 -17.22
C ALA A 33 -30.54 -29.90 -18.63
N LEU A 34 -29.77 -28.84 -18.90
CA LEU A 34 -29.06 -28.70 -20.18
C LEU A 34 -27.98 -29.78 -20.37
N LEU A 35 -27.34 -30.24 -19.30
CA LEU A 35 -26.40 -31.36 -19.33
C LEU A 35 -27.09 -32.67 -19.72
N LEU A 36 -28.28 -32.94 -19.18
CA LEU A 36 -29.13 -34.05 -19.66
C LEU A 36 -29.59 -33.83 -21.11
N GLY A 37 -29.83 -32.59 -21.51
CA GLY A 37 -30.14 -32.22 -22.89
C GLY A 37 -29.04 -32.59 -23.88
N VAL A 38 -27.77 -32.70 -23.45
CA VAL A 38 -26.68 -33.19 -24.31
C VAL A 38 -26.88 -34.66 -24.67
N THR A 39 -27.44 -35.48 -23.77
CA THR A 39 -27.71 -36.90 -24.06
C THR A 39 -28.99 -37.11 -24.88
N MET A 40 -29.83 -36.08 -25.00
CA MET A 40 -31.06 -36.07 -25.79
C MET A 40 -30.96 -35.13 -27.00
N GLU A 41 -29.76 -35.04 -27.59
CA GLU A 41 -29.49 -34.09 -28.68
C GLU A 41 -30.36 -34.39 -29.91
N PRO A 42 -31.07 -33.38 -30.46
CA PRO A 42 -31.89 -33.59 -31.64
C PRO A 42 -31.02 -33.90 -32.88
N ALA A 43 -31.43 -34.92 -33.64
CA ALA A 43 -30.65 -35.42 -34.79
C ALA A 43 -30.38 -34.33 -35.83
N LYS A 44 -31.37 -33.47 -36.08
CA LYS A 44 -31.29 -32.31 -36.99
C LYS A 44 -31.49 -31.02 -36.21
N ARG A 45 -31.02 -29.91 -36.80
CA ARG A 45 -31.26 -28.57 -36.26
C ARG A 45 -32.77 -28.30 -36.22
N LEU A 46 -33.26 -27.81 -35.09
CA LEU A 46 -34.65 -27.44 -34.91
C LEU A 46 -34.98 -26.22 -35.77
N GLY A 47 -36.14 -26.24 -36.42
CA GLY A 47 -36.54 -25.28 -37.46
C GLY A 47 -37.17 -24.01 -36.89
N SER A 48 -37.78 -24.09 -35.70
CA SER A 48 -38.47 -22.96 -35.07
C SER A 48 -38.19 -22.84 -33.58
N GLU A 49 -38.40 -21.64 -33.02
CA GLU A 49 -38.29 -21.40 -31.58
C GLU A 49 -39.30 -22.25 -30.77
N ALA A 50 -40.48 -22.51 -31.33
CA ALA A 50 -41.50 -23.36 -30.70
C ALA A 50 -41.02 -24.81 -30.54
N GLU A 51 -40.38 -25.36 -31.58
CA GLU A 51 -39.76 -26.69 -31.50
C GLU A 51 -38.62 -26.74 -30.47
N ALA A 52 -37.82 -25.68 -30.37
CA ALA A 52 -36.74 -25.59 -29.37
C ALA A 52 -37.28 -25.55 -27.93
N LYS A 53 -38.38 -24.83 -27.69
CA LYS A 53 -39.05 -24.79 -26.38
C LYS A 53 -39.67 -26.14 -26.03
N SER A 54 -40.37 -26.77 -26.97
CA SER A 54 -40.95 -28.11 -26.77
C SER A 54 -39.87 -29.16 -26.47
N TRP A 55 -38.73 -29.09 -27.15
CA TRP A 55 -37.58 -29.94 -26.84
C TRP A 55 -37.06 -29.67 -25.42
N LEU A 56 -36.89 -28.40 -25.01
CA LEU A 56 -36.49 -28.06 -23.64
C LEU A 56 -37.50 -28.54 -22.59
N ASP A 57 -38.79 -28.52 -22.89
CA ASP A 57 -39.84 -29.02 -22.01
C ASP A 57 -39.74 -30.55 -21.83
N SER A 58 -39.38 -31.27 -22.89
CA SER A 58 -39.11 -32.71 -22.82
C SER A 58 -37.88 -33.02 -21.97
N VAL A 59 -36.82 -32.21 -22.11
CA VAL A 59 -35.59 -32.34 -21.30
C VAL A 59 -35.85 -32.00 -19.84
N ALA A 60 -36.64 -30.96 -19.55
CA ALA A 60 -37.04 -30.61 -18.18
C ALA A 60 -37.85 -31.73 -17.52
N THR A 61 -38.72 -32.39 -18.28
CA THR A 61 -39.52 -33.53 -17.82
C THR A 61 -38.68 -34.77 -17.55
N GLU A 62 -37.70 -35.09 -18.39
CA GLU A 62 -36.77 -36.20 -18.11
C GLU A 62 -35.83 -35.87 -16.94
N TYR A 63 -35.41 -34.63 -16.82
CA TYR A 63 -34.63 -34.16 -15.67
C TYR A 63 -35.41 -34.29 -14.36
N SER A 64 -36.70 -33.96 -14.37
CA SER A 64 -37.57 -34.04 -13.19
C SER A 64 -37.73 -35.48 -12.69
N LYS A 65 -37.86 -36.44 -13.61
CA LYS A 65 -37.88 -37.88 -13.30
C LYS A 65 -36.57 -38.36 -12.68
N GLN A 66 -35.44 -37.98 -13.26
CA GLN A 66 -34.12 -38.38 -12.76
C GLN A 66 -33.77 -37.75 -11.41
N ALA A 67 -34.19 -36.50 -11.19
CA ALA A 67 -33.92 -35.78 -9.95
C ALA A 67 -34.98 -36.04 -8.85
N GLY A 68 -36.07 -36.76 -9.16
CA GLY A 68 -37.16 -37.01 -8.22
C GLY A 68 -37.94 -35.75 -7.83
N ILE A 69 -37.99 -34.74 -8.72
CA ILE A 69 -38.64 -33.44 -8.46
C ILE A 69 -39.95 -33.40 -9.25
N THR A 70 -41.06 -33.04 -8.60
CA THR A 70 -42.31 -32.76 -9.31
C THR A 70 -42.26 -31.36 -9.90
N LEU A 71 -42.15 -31.26 -11.24
CA LEU A 71 -42.29 -29.99 -11.95
C LEU A 71 -43.77 -29.77 -12.30
N SER A 72 -44.33 -28.65 -11.86
CA SER A 72 -45.60 -28.14 -12.36
C SER A 72 -45.27 -26.99 -13.30
N SER A 73 -45.75 -27.03 -14.55
CA SER A 73 -45.69 -25.85 -15.42
C SER A 73 -46.45 -24.74 -14.73
N GLY A 74 -45.78 -23.67 -14.34
CA GLY A 74 -46.41 -22.56 -13.61
C GLY A 74 -47.50 -21.94 -14.48
N GLY A 75 -48.75 -22.36 -14.27
CA GLY A 75 -49.91 -21.64 -14.77
C GLY A 75 -49.91 -20.27 -14.10
N GLY A 76 -49.79 -19.20 -14.89
CA GLY A 76 -49.89 -17.84 -14.39
C GLY A 76 -51.17 -17.71 -13.55
N GLY A 77 -51.00 -17.36 -12.27
CA GLY A 77 -52.12 -17.16 -11.36
C GLY A 77 -53.06 -16.10 -11.94
N GLY A 78 -54.26 -16.53 -12.32
CA GLY A 78 -55.35 -15.65 -12.74
C GLY A 78 -55.80 -14.81 -11.56
N GLY A 79 -55.21 -13.61 -11.43
CA GLY A 79 -55.72 -12.55 -10.58
C GLY A 79 -57.01 -12.00 -11.16
N THR A 80 -58.06 -12.04 -10.35
CA THR A 80 -59.42 -11.57 -10.59
C THR A 80 -59.49 -10.16 -11.20
N ALA A 81 -60.36 -10.02 -12.20
CA ALA A 81 -60.70 -8.79 -12.89
C ALA A 81 -61.35 -7.73 -11.97
N ALA A 82 -60.85 -6.50 -12.04
CA ALA A 82 -61.62 -5.29 -11.78
C ALA A 82 -60.97 -4.06 -12.43
N ALA A 83 -61.84 -3.21 -12.99
CA ALA A 83 -61.64 -1.82 -13.44
C ALA A 83 -60.95 -1.57 -14.80
N GLY A 84 -61.74 -0.96 -15.70
CA GLY A 84 -61.33 -0.51 -17.02
C GLY A 84 -60.36 0.66 -16.99
N GLY A 85 -59.18 0.40 -17.52
CA GLY A 85 -58.22 1.32 -18.10
C GLY A 85 -57.41 0.47 -19.07
N ALA A 86 -56.95 1.02 -20.21
CA ALA A 86 -56.20 0.24 -21.20
C ALA A 86 -55.00 -0.46 -20.54
N VAL A 87 -55.14 -1.75 -20.21
CA VAL A 87 -54.11 -2.54 -19.53
C VAL A 87 -53.09 -2.89 -20.60
N MET A 88 -52.08 -2.03 -20.78
CA MET A 88 -50.89 -2.43 -21.52
C MET A 88 -50.30 -3.65 -20.81
N ASN A 89 -50.14 -4.75 -21.56
CA ASN A 89 -49.46 -5.93 -21.07
C ASN A 89 -48.00 -5.54 -20.81
N SER A 90 -47.57 -5.55 -19.54
CA SER A 90 -46.22 -5.12 -19.14
C SER A 90 -45.11 -5.86 -19.88
N GLU A 91 -45.34 -7.11 -20.32
CA GLU A 91 -44.37 -7.84 -21.14
C GLU A 91 -44.26 -7.28 -22.56
N GLU A 92 -45.37 -6.86 -23.16
CA GLU A 92 -45.39 -6.24 -24.49
C GLU A 92 -44.78 -4.84 -24.45
N PHE A 93 -45.00 -4.09 -23.37
CA PHE A 93 -44.37 -2.79 -23.17
C PHE A 93 -42.85 -2.89 -23.04
N LEU A 94 -42.33 -3.86 -22.26
CA LEU A 94 -40.89 -4.09 -22.14
C LEU A 94 -40.26 -4.55 -23.46
N LYS A 95 -40.96 -5.40 -24.23
CA LYS A 95 -40.52 -5.79 -25.58
C LYS A 95 -40.46 -4.58 -26.51
N PHE A 96 -41.50 -3.75 -26.51
CA PHE A 96 -41.53 -2.52 -27.30
C PHE A 96 -40.38 -1.57 -26.90
N GLN A 97 -40.13 -1.39 -25.61
CA GLN A 97 -39.01 -0.60 -25.12
C GLN A 97 -37.65 -1.18 -25.58
N ALA A 98 -37.48 -2.50 -25.53
CA ALA A 98 -36.27 -3.16 -26.01
C ALA A 98 -36.07 -2.98 -27.52
N GLU A 99 -37.14 -3.07 -28.31
CA GLU A 99 -37.11 -2.79 -29.76
C GLU A 99 -36.73 -1.33 -30.04
N GLN A 100 -37.27 -0.38 -29.28
CA GLN A 100 -36.89 1.05 -29.39
C GLN A 100 -35.41 1.27 -29.06
N HIS A 101 -34.90 0.63 -27.99
CA HIS A 101 -33.47 0.70 -27.65
C HIS A 101 -32.58 0.07 -28.73
N LEU A 102 -33.01 -1.05 -29.32
CA LEU A 102 -32.28 -1.71 -30.41
C LEU A 102 -32.25 -0.83 -31.67
N PHE A 103 -33.38 -0.21 -32.01
CA PHE A 103 -33.46 0.76 -33.10
C PHE A 103 -32.51 1.95 -32.89
N ALA A 104 -32.48 2.51 -31.67
CA ALA A 104 -31.57 3.59 -31.31
C ALA A 104 -30.09 3.14 -31.41
N ALA A 105 -29.75 1.94 -30.93
CA ALA A 105 -28.40 1.40 -31.01
C ALA A 105 -27.92 1.22 -32.46
N GLN A 106 -28.79 0.74 -33.36
CA GLN A 106 -28.49 0.63 -34.79
C GLN A 106 -28.22 1.99 -35.43
N HIS A 107 -28.98 3.02 -35.06
CA HIS A 107 -28.74 4.39 -35.54
C HIS A 107 -27.38 4.92 -35.08
N VAL A 108 -27.04 4.73 -33.81
CA VAL A 108 -25.73 5.12 -33.27
C VAL A 108 -24.60 4.40 -34.02
N GLU A 109 -24.74 3.10 -34.27
CA GLU A 109 -23.74 2.34 -35.04
C GLU A 109 -23.59 2.87 -36.47
N LEU A 110 -24.71 3.18 -37.14
CA LEU A 110 -24.69 3.77 -38.48
C LEU A 110 -23.95 5.12 -38.51
N TYR A 111 -24.23 6.01 -37.55
CA TYR A 111 -23.53 7.30 -37.44
C TYR A 111 -22.04 7.12 -37.14
N MET A 112 -21.66 6.17 -36.28
CA MET A 112 -20.26 5.85 -35.99
C MET A 112 -19.52 5.34 -37.23
N ARG A 113 -20.15 4.48 -38.04
CA ARG A 113 -19.59 4.01 -39.33
C ARG A 113 -19.42 5.15 -40.32
N TYR A 114 -20.41 6.05 -40.44
CA TYR A 114 -20.31 7.23 -41.31
C TYR A 114 -19.15 8.16 -40.89
N LEU A 115 -18.99 8.38 -39.59
CA LEU A 115 -17.90 9.18 -39.01
C LEU A 115 -16.55 8.45 -38.96
N LYS A 116 -16.48 7.19 -39.41
CA LYS A 116 -15.30 6.30 -39.34
C LYS A 116 -14.69 6.22 -37.94
N ARG A 117 -15.53 6.31 -36.90
CA ARG A 117 -15.12 6.15 -35.50
C ARG A 117 -15.47 4.75 -35.02
N ASP A 118 -14.51 4.10 -34.38
CA ASP A 118 -14.74 2.82 -33.73
C ASP A 118 -15.14 3.03 -32.27
N SER A 119 -16.38 2.68 -31.94
CA SER A 119 -16.91 2.72 -30.58
C SER A 119 -16.23 1.74 -29.63
N ARG A 120 -15.58 0.69 -30.16
CA ARG A 120 -14.89 -0.35 -29.36
C ARG A 120 -13.39 -0.12 -29.21
N SER A 121 -12.84 0.92 -29.83
CA SER A 121 -11.40 1.21 -29.81
C SER A 121 -10.84 1.32 -28.39
N GLY A 122 -11.53 2.06 -27.51
CA GLY A 122 -11.14 2.20 -26.09
C GLY A 122 -11.23 0.88 -25.31
N ALA A 123 -12.26 0.07 -25.55
CA ALA A 123 -12.39 -1.24 -24.90
C ALA A 123 -11.28 -2.20 -25.35
N ARG A 124 -10.92 -2.19 -26.64
CA ARG A 124 -9.82 -3.01 -27.17
C ARG A 124 -8.47 -2.61 -26.59
N ALA A 125 -8.19 -1.31 -26.54
CA ALA A 125 -6.97 -0.82 -25.91
C ALA A 125 -6.92 -1.17 -24.41
N TYR A 126 -8.06 -1.09 -23.71
CA TYR A 126 -8.15 -1.51 -22.32
C TYR A 126 -7.90 -3.02 -22.14
N ASP A 127 -8.47 -3.87 -23.00
CA ASP A 127 -8.26 -5.32 -22.93
C ASP A 127 -6.77 -5.66 -23.17
N GLU A 128 -6.11 -4.99 -24.11
CA GLU A 128 -4.67 -5.12 -24.38
C GLU A 128 -3.82 -4.67 -23.18
N GLU A 129 -4.10 -3.50 -22.61
CA GLU A 129 -3.39 -3.00 -21.42
C GLU A 129 -3.62 -3.88 -20.19
N LYS A 130 -4.79 -4.49 -20.07
CA LYS A 130 -5.10 -5.43 -18.99
C LYS A 130 -4.27 -6.70 -19.10
N GLU A 131 -4.08 -7.23 -20.31
CA GLU A 131 -3.19 -8.37 -20.56
C GLU A 131 -1.73 -8.01 -20.25
N ASN A 132 -1.28 -6.82 -20.68
CA ASN A 132 0.05 -6.30 -20.36
C ASN A 132 0.26 -6.17 -18.85
N ALA A 133 -0.68 -5.55 -18.13
CA ALA A 133 -0.61 -5.41 -16.67
C ALA A 133 -0.55 -6.77 -15.96
N ALA A 134 -1.33 -7.75 -16.41
CA ALA A 134 -1.29 -9.12 -15.87
C ALA A 134 0.07 -9.79 -16.10
N ALA A 135 0.67 -9.59 -17.28
CA ALA A 135 2.01 -10.11 -17.59
C ALA A 135 3.12 -9.44 -16.77
N LEU A 136 3.03 -8.12 -16.52
CA LEU A 136 3.96 -7.42 -15.63
C LEU A 136 3.79 -7.88 -14.17
N GLN A 137 2.56 -8.05 -13.71
CA GLN A 137 2.29 -8.53 -12.36
C GLN A 137 2.87 -9.93 -12.14
N ALA A 138 2.68 -10.85 -13.09
CA ALA A 138 3.27 -12.19 -13.01
C ALA A 138 4.80 -12.16 -12.87
N LYS A 139 5.48 -11.27 -13.62
CA LYS A 139 6.94 -11.09 -13.48
C LYS A 139 7.34 -10.55 -12.11
N LEU A 140 6.57 -9.63 -11.54
CA LEU A 140 6.83 -9.12 -10.19
C LEU A 140 6.59 -10.20 -9.13
N ASP A 141 5.55 -11.01 -9.29
CA ASP A 141 5.23 -12.12 -8.40
C ASP A 141 6.31 -13.20 -8.45
N ASP A 142 6.88 -13.50 -9.64
CA ASP A 142 8.01 -14.42 -9.78
C ASP A 142 9.23 -13.91 -9.00
N ILE A 143 9.56 -12.61 -9.12
CA ILE A 143 10.66 -12.00 -8.38
C ILE A 143 10.40 -12.03 -6.86
N ALA A 144 9.16 -11.74 -6.44
CA ALA A 144 8.74 -11.79 -5.04
C ALA A 144 8.83 -13.20 -4.46
N LYS A 145 8.47 -14.22 -5.25
CA LYS A 145 8.55 -15.62 -4.85
C LYS A 145 10.00 -16.11 -4.70
N GLU A 146 10.89 -15.69 -5.60
CA GLU A 146 12.31 -16.09 -5.55
C GLU A 146 13.08 -15.38 -4.43
N HIS A 147 12.85 -14.08 -4.23
CA HIS A 147 13.66 -13.28 -3.31
C HIS A 147 13.00 -13.03 -1.94
N GLY A 148 11.68 -13.13 -1.84
CA GLY A 148 10.92 -12.80 -0.65
C GLY A 148 10.77 -11.29 -0.42
N ASP A 149 9.67 -10.92 0.23
CA ASP A 149 9.29 -9.51 0.43
C ASP A 149 10.31 -8.71 1.24
N ALA A 150 10.94 -9.34 2.25
CA ALA A 150 11.92 -8.68 3.10
C ALA A 150 13.17 -8.24 2.31
N TYR A 151 13.61 -9.05 1.35
CA TYR A 151 14.75 -8.70 0.50
C TYR A 151 14.37 -7.56 -0.45
N ILE A 152 13.21 -7.64 -1.11
CA ILE A 152 12.74 -6.63 -2.06
C ILE A 152 12.56 -5.26 -1.39
N GLN A 153 12.04 -5.25 -0.16
CA GLN A 153 11.93 -4.02 0.63
C GLN A 153 13.31 -3.52 1.10
N GLY A 154 14.23 -4.44 1.43
CA GLY A 154 15.57 -4.11 1.91
C GLY A 154 16.51 -3.55 0.84
N ILE A 155 16.35 -3.96 -0.43
CA ILE A 155 17.20 -3.48 -1.55
C ILE A 155 16.74 -2.12 -2.11
N GLN A 156 15.69 -1.51 -1.57
CA GLN A 156 15.23 -0.21 -2.02
C GLN A 156 16.34 0.84 -1.79
N PRO A 157 16.62 1.70 -2.79
CA PRO A 157 17.68 2.70 -2.66
C PRO A 157 17.29 3.75 -1.61
N ILE A 158 18.05 3.82 -0.51
CA ILE A 158 17.86 4.82 0.56
C ILE A 158 18.83 6.01 0.45
N PHE A 159 19.89 5.89 -0.35
CA PHE A 159 20.92 6.93 -0.45
C PHE A 159 20.39 8.11 -1.25
N GLU A 160 20.43 9.29 -0.64
CA GLU A 160 20.03 10.54 -1.28
C GLU A 160 21.13 11.59 -1.02
N PRO A 161 21.80 12.10 -2.07
CA PRO A 161 22.88 13.08 -1.90
C PRO A 161 22.45 14.35 -1.13
N LEU A 162 21.19 14.77 -1.29
CA LEU A 162 20.63 15.95 -0.61
C LEU A 162 20.44 15.74 0.89
N LYS A 163 20.41 14.49 1.36
CA LYS A 163 20.32 14.16 2.79
C LYS A 163 21.71 14.01 3.44
N ALA A 164 22.80 14.17 2.70
CA ALA A 164 24.14 14.12 3.25
C ALA A 164 24.38 15.31 4.21
N ARG A 165 24.67 14.99 5.48
CA ARG A 165 24.99 15.99 6.50
C ARG A 165 26.49 16.16 6.61
N HIS A 166 26.97 17.38 6.39
CA HIS A 166 28.36 17.74 6.56
C HIS A 166 28.53 18.54 7.86
N PHE A 167 29.25 17.99 8.83
CA PHE A 167 29.56 18.67 10.09
C PHE A 167 31.01 19.17 10.05
N ASN A 168 31.21 20.44 9.71
CA ASN A 168 32.53 21.06 9.52
C ASN A 168 32.82 22.28 10.42
N SER A 169 31.85 22.68 11.26
CA SER A 169 31.92 23.91 12.07
C SER A 169 32.62 23.73 13.43
N SER A 170 33.74 23.00 13.47
CA SER A 170 34.47 22.70 14.71
C SER A 170 34.95 23.95 15.46
N TRP A 171 35.32 25.01 14.73
CA TRP A 171 35.74 26.32 15.25
C TRP A 171 34.67 27.01 16.10
N ASN A 172 33.38 26.77 15.81
CA ASN A 172 32.27 27.35 16.57
C ASN A 172 31.99 26.51 17.81
N TRP A 173 31.92 25.19 17.64
CA TRP A 173 31.66 24.26 18.74
C TRP A 173 32.70 24.36 19.84
N VAL A 174 33.98 24.57 19.51
CA VAL A 174 35.03 24.72 20.53
C VAL A 174 34.85 25.97 21.40
N ARG A 175 34.34 27.08 20.83
CA ARG A 175 34.04 28.31 21.60
C ARG A 175 32.85 28.10 22.53
N GLN A 176 31.81 27.44 22.02
CA GLN A 176 30.65 27.08 22.81
C GLN A 176 31.03 26.14 23.96
N ASP A 177 31.80 25.08 23.68
CA ASP A 177 32.26 24.12 24.68
C ASP A 177 33.12 24.79 25.76
N ALA A 178 34.03 25.70 25.36
CA ALA A 178 34.85 26.46 26.28
C ALA A 178 34.01 27.36 27.21
N LEU A 179 33.00 28.04 26.68
CA LEU A 179 32.11 28.90 27.46
C LEU A 179 31.18 28.10 28.39
N LEU A 180 30.64 26.98 27.92
CA LEU A 180 29.83 26.08 28.74
C LEU A 180 30.64 25.55 29.92
N MET A 181 31.87 25.09 29.67
CA MET A 181 32.78 24.64 30.73
C MET A 181 33.13 25.77 31.70
N TRP A 182 33.35 26.99 31.21
CA TRP A 182 33.61 28.16 32.05
C TRP A 182 32.46 28.44 33.03
N TYR A 183 31.21 28.42 32.56
CA TYR A 183 30.05 28.61 33.43
C TYR A 183 29.76 27.41 34.34
N ASP A 184 29.99 26.18 33.88
CA ASP A 184 29.85 24.99 34.72
C ASP A 184 30.80 25.02 35.93
N ILE A 185 32.02 25.58 35.76
CA ILE A 185 32.96 25.82 36.87
C ILE A 185 32.47 26.94 37.79
N ILE A 186 32.01 28.07 37.24
CA ILE A 186 31.54 29.22 38.05
C ILE A 186 30.31 28.84 38.89
N PHE A 187 29.37 28.09 38.33
CA PHE A 187 28.15 27.64 39.02
C PHE A 187 28.39 26.40 39.90
N GLY A 188 29.62 25.90 39.98
CA GLY A 188 30.00 24.79 40.87
C GLY A 188 29.45 23.43 40.46
N ARG A 189 29.02 23.26 39.21
CA ARG A 189 28.61 21.95 38.66
C ARG A 189 29.81 21.05 38.41
N LEU A 190 30.94 21.66 38.09
CA LEU A 190 32.22 20.98 37.85
C LEU A 190 33.22 21.41 38.93
N THR A 191 33.73 20.45 39.69
CA THR A 191 34.81 20.65 40.67
C THR A 191 36.12 20.09 40.10
N THR A 192 37.28 20.59 40.56
CA THR A 192 38.63 20.28 40.02
C THR A 192 39.02 18.81 39.93
N VAL A 193 38.26 17.91 40.55
CA VAL A 193 38.56 16.48 40.67
C VAL A 193 37.81 15.65 39.62
N ASP A 194 37.01 16.28 38.76
CA ASP A 194 36.20 15.54 37.81
C ASP A 194 36.97 15.13 36.53
N ARG A 195 37.00 13.82 36.26
CA ARG A 195 37.61 13.23 35.05
C ARG A 195 36.88 13.68 33.78
N GLU A 196 35.61 14.06 33.89
CA GLU A 196 34.84 14.64 32.81
C GLU A 196 35.48 15.95 32.30
N ILE A 197 36.01 16.78 33.20
CA ILE A 197 36.71 18.02 32.85
C ILE A 197 37.96 17.71 32.01
N THR A 198 38.71 16.67 32.37
CA THR A 198 39.91 16.28 31.63
C THR A 198 39.56 15.90 30.19
N SER A 199 38.46 15.16 29.99
CA SER A 199 37.99 14.79 28.64
C SER A 199 37.54 16.00 27.82
N ARG A 200 36.83 16.95 28.44
CA ARG A 200 36.41 18.21 27.79
C ARG A 200 37.60 19.11 27.46
N CYS A 201 38.60 19.19 28.34
CA CYS A 201 39.85 19.92 28.09
C CYS A 201 40.61 19.35 26.91
N ILE A 202 40.76 18.03 26.82
CA ILE A 202 41.38 17.35 25.68
C ILE A 202 40.62 17.70 24.39
N ALA A 203 39.29 17.69 24.43
CA ALA A 203 38.46 18.04 23.27
C ALA A 203 38.62 19.50 22.84
N ILE A 204 38.83 20.43 23.79
CA ILE A 204 39.10 21.84 23.51
C ILE A 204 40.51 22.02 22.94
N MET A 205 41.52 21.37 23.53
CA MET A 205 42.92 21.41 23.07
C MET A 205 43.07 20.86 21.64
N ASN A 206 42.36 19.78 21.31
CA ASN A 206 42.37 19.20 19.96
C ASN A 206 41.76 20.11 18.87
N ARG A 207 41.01 21.15 19.27
CA ARG A 207 40.36 22.10 18.36
C ARG A 207 40.88 23.53 18.60
N ALA A 208 42.05 23.67 19.21
CA ALA A 208 42.63 24.96 19.53
C ALA A 208 43.00 25.73 18.25
N ASP A 209 42.57 26.99 18.22
CA ASP A 209 42.82 27.94 17.13
C ASP A 209 43.30 29.26 17.76
N PRO A 210 44.14 30.08 17.10
CA PRO A 210 44.58 31.36 17.66
C PRO A 210 43.43 32.27 18.09
N THR A 211 42.29 32.24 17.39
CA THR A 211 41.12 33.04 17.76
C THR A 211 40.44 32.54 19.04
N LEU A 212 40.49 31.23 19.31
CA LEU A 212 40.01 30.64 20.55
C LEU A 212 40.86 31.08 21.74
N LEU A 213 42.18 31.15 21.60
CA LEU A 213 43.07 31.60 22.67
C LEU A 213 42.77 33.06 23.07
N SER A 214 42.59 33.95 22.08
CA SER A 214 42.18 35.33 22.35
C SER A 214 40.79 35.41 22.99
N TYR A 215 39.87 34.54 22.57
CA TYR A 215 38.53 34.45 23.13
C TYR A 215 38.60 34.04 24.62
N MET A 216 39.30 32.95 24.93
CA MET A 216 39.48 32.48 26.31
C MET A 216 40.19 33.52 27.19
N GLN A 217 41.25 34.16 26.68
CA GLN A 217 41.99 35.19 27.41
C GLN A 217 41.07 36.36 27.81
N TYR A 218 40.20 36.82 26.92
CA TYR A 218 39.24 37.88 27.22
C TYR A 218 38.32 37.53 28.41
N TYR A 219 37.81 36.31 28.50
CA TYR A 219 36.96 35.89 29.63
C TYR A 219 37.76 35.72 30.94
N ILE A 220 39.02 35.28 30.83
CA ILE A 220 39.93 35.11 31.98
C ILE A 220 40.32 36.48 32.57
N ASP A 221 40.64 37.46 31.71
CA ASP A 221 41.05 38.80 32.13
C ASP A 221 39.91 39.56 32.81
N ASN A 222 38.69 39.43 32.27
CA ASN A 222 37.48 40.02 32.84
C ASN A 222 36.90 39.23 34.03
N CYS A 223 37.58 38.16 34.48
CA CYS A 223 37.18 37.42 35.66
C CYS A 223 37.68 38.11 36.94
N HIS A 224 36.73 38.58 37.76
CA HIS A 224 36.98 39.16 39.08
C HIS A 224 37.00 38.06 40.16
N PRO A 225 38.16 37.72 40.73
CA PRO A 225 38.28 36.64 41.72
C PRO A 225 37.59 36.97 43.05
N GLU A 226 37.29 38.24 43.30
CA GLU A 226 36.62 38.74 44.51
C GLU A 226 35.15 38.31 44.62
N LYS A 227 34.54 37.83 43.53
CA LYS A 227 33.12 37.44 43.49
C LYS A 227 32.82 36.07 44.10
N GLY A 228 33.85 35.27 44.42
CA GLY A 228 33.69 33.98 45.09
C GLY A 228 34.82 33.00 44.78
N GLU A 229 34.90 31.93 45.59
CA GLU A 229 35.94 30.90 45.45
C GLU A 229 35.88 30.17 44.09
N THR A 230 34.68 30.00 43.52
CA THR A 230 34.48 29.40 42.19
C THR A 230 35.01 30.29 41.06
N TYR A 231 34.97 31.62 41.21
CA TYR A 231 35.55 32.58 40.26
C TYR A 231 37.08 32.57 40.32
N ALA A 232 37.65 32.51 41.52
CA ALA A 232 39.09 32.34 41.71
C ALA A 232 39.58 31.02 41.10
N LEU A 233 38.79 29.95 41.24
CA LEU A 233 39.06 28.66 40.62
C LEU A 233 38.99 28.71 39.09
N ALA A 234 37.92 29.27 38.53
CA ALA A 234 37.75 29.43 37.08
C ALA A 234 38.91 30.20 36.45
N LYS A 235 39.39 31.27 37.10
CA LYS A 235 40.52 32.06 36.62
C LYS A 235 41.83 31.27 36.58
N ARG A 236 42.15 30.54 37.66
CA ARG A 236 43.37 29.70 37.72
C ARG A 236 43.32 28.56 36.69
N PHE A 237 42.20 27.85 36.64
CA PHE A 237 41.99 26.73 35.74
C PHE A 237 41.96 27.17 34.27
N GLY A 238 41.27 28.27 33.96
CA GLY A 238 41.20 28.85 32.64
C GLY A 238 42.58 29.28 32.13
N GLN A 239 43.42 29.88 32.97
CA GLN A 239 44.78 30.24 32.60
C GLN A 239 45.62 29.00 32.26
N GLN A 240 45.56 27.96 33.10
CA GLN A 240 46.26 26.69 32.86
C GLN A 240 45.81 26.02 31.55
N LEU A 241 44.50 26.04 31.25
CA LEU A 241 44.01 25.51 29.98
C LEU A 241 44.44 26.35 28.79
N ASN A 242 44.49 27.68 28.91
CA ASN A 242 44.93 28.57 27.84
C ASN A 242 46.41 28.35 27.51
N ASP A 243 47.25 28.16 28.53
CA ASP A 243 48.67 27.85 28.36
C ASP A 243 48.86 26.49 27.67
N ASN A 244 48.13 25.46 28.11
CA ASN A 244 48.14 24.14 27.46
C ASN A 244 47.67 24.20 26.00
N CYS A 245 46.63 24.97 25.69
CA CYS A 245 46.15 25.16 24.31
C CYS A 245 47.18 25.89 23.43
N ARG A 246 48.02 26.77 24.01
CA ARG A 246 49.11 27.44 23.31
C ARG A 246 50.24 26.47 22.96
N GLU A 247 50.56 25.52 23.84
CA GLU A 247 51.58 24.49 23.59
C GLU A 247 51.18 23.48 22.51
N VAL A 248 49.88 23.15 22.44
CA VAL A 248 49.32 22.19 21.46
C VAL A 248 49.03 22.85 20.11
N LEU A 249 49.14 24.17 20.01
CA LEU A 249 48.86 24.91 18.79
C LEU A 249 49.82 24.47 17.66
N GLY A 250 49.25 24.01 16.55
CA GLY A 250 50.01 23.49 15.40
C GLY A 250 50.32 21.98 15.47
N GLN A 251 49.96 21.29 16.56
CA GLN A 251 50.04 19.84 16.64
C GLN A 251 48.73 19.19 16.14
N PRO A 252 48.80 18.01 15.52
CA PRO A 252 47.60 17.28 15.10
C PRO A 252 46.77 16.84 16.31
N PRO A 253 45.42 16.81 16.20
CA PRO A 253 44.55 16.37 17.29
C PRO A 253 44.77 14.89 17.63
N LEU A 254 44.66 14.55 18.92
CA LEU A 254 44.90 13.21 19.45
C LEU A 254 43.65 12.65 20.13
N TYR A 255 43.30 11.40 19.81
CA TYR A 255 42.28 10.67 20.57
C TYR A 255 42.87 10.18 21.90
N ARG A 256 42.24 10.58 23.01
CA ARG A 256 42.54 10.08 24.35
C ARG A 256 41.24 9.86 25.10
N ASP A 257 41.03 8.65 25.59
CA ASP A 257 39.87 8.34 26.42
C ASP A 257 40.15 8.66 27.90
N GLY A 258 39.30 9.50 28.48
CA GLY A 258 39.35 9.88 29.89
C GLY A 258 38.39 9.07 30.77
N LYS A 259 37.58 8.18 30.18
CA LYS A 259 36.55 7.41 30.90
C LYS A 259 37.17 6.28 31.72
N LEU A 260 36.50 5.98 32.84
CA LEU A 260 36.80 4.77 33.60
C LEU A 260 36.26 3.56 32.82
N PRO A 261 37.05 2.47 32.68
CA PRO A 261 36.53 1.24 32.12
C PRO A 261 35.42 0.70 33.03
N ILE A 262 34.22 0.55 32.48
CA ILE A 262 33.09 -0.05 33.17
C ILE A 262 33.04 -1.52 32.79
N PHE A 263 32.95 -2.38 33.81
CA PHE A 263 32.80 -3.82 33.64
C PHE A 263 31.37 -4.22 33.98
N SER A 264 30.82 -5.18 33.24
CA SER A 264 29.53 -5.78 33.56
C SER A 264 29.63 -6.48 34.91
N HIS A 265 28.72 -6.15 35.83
CA HIS A 265 28.60 -6.86 37.09
C HIS A 265 27.15 -7.28 37.29
N GLU A 266 26.91 -8.59 37.34
CA GLU A 266 25.61 -9.19 37.61
C GLU A 266 25.49 -9.51 39.11
N TYR A 267 24.46 -8.96 39.75
CA TYR A 267 24.08 -9.30 41.12
C TYR A 267 22.77 -10.08 41.08
N MET A 268 22.77 -11.32 41.59
CA MET A 268 21.54 -12.03 41.95
C MET A 268 21.17 -11.64 43.39
N GLY A 269 20.14 -10.81 43.55
CA GLY A 269 19.56 -10.52 44.85
C GLY A 269 18.57 -11.62 45.24
N ASP A 270 18.79 -12.27 46.39
CA ASP A 270 17.84 -13.23 46.95
C ASP A 270 16.54 -12.49 47.34
N THR A 271 15.54 -12.55 46.46
CA THR A 271 14.17 -12.12 46.80
C THR A 271 13.51 -13.22 47.63
N HIS A 272 13.72 -13.20 48.95
CA HIS A 272 12.75 -13.82 49.87
C HIS A 272 11.46 -12.98 49.82
N PHE A 273 10.50 -13.44 49.02
CA PHE A 273 9.12 -12.97 49.11
C PHE A 273 8.48 -13.56 50.38
N PRO A 274 7.81 -12.72 51.21
CA PRO A 274 7.20 -13.12 52.48
C PRO A 274 5.97 -14.03 52.32
#